data_AF-A0A4R6GNX7-F1
#
_entry.id   AF-A0A4R6GNX7-F1
#
_cell.length_a   1.000
_cell.length_b   1.000
_cell.length_c   1.000
_cell.angle_alpha   90.00
_cell.angle_beta   90.00
_cell.angle_gamma   90.00
#
_symmetry.space_group_name_H-M   'P 1'
#
loop_
_entity.id
_entity.type
_entity.pdbx_description
1 polymer ?
#
loop_
_entity_poly.entity_id
_entity_poly.type
_entity_poly.pdbx_seq_one_letter_code
_entity_poly.pdbx_strand_id
1 'polypeptide(L)'
;METISNVCEKGCFYCCYQPIELLKIEKVILADFIKTKLENETKDIVKENVIKWLDYFDENTSNDEPLSDQEAFYDFRYRAENIPFPCPLLINGECSVYKARPLTCRVHFVNDSKKLCEKDKLRDGAPTSFNYRMRVVEELKTNMELEITPLAYALAEILNINRTMKKIRKSTL
;
A
#
# COMPACT_ATOMS: atom_id res chain seq x y z
N MET A 1 19.92 -11.76 16.48
CA MET A 1 18.75 -11.00 15.97
C MET A 1 17.59 -11.36 16.87
N GLU A 2 16.93 -10.37 17.46
CA GLU A 2 15.74 -10.58 18.27
C GLU A 2 14.62 -11.11 17.38
N THR A 3 13.94 -12.19 17.79
CA THR A 3 12.84 -12.76 17.02
C THR A 3 11.61 -11.88 17.16
N ILE A 4 11.12 -11.34 16.03
CA ILE A 4 9.89 -10.53 16.02
C ILE A 4 8.69 -11.43 16.31
N SER A 5 8.11 -11.28 17.51
CA SER A 5 6.85 -11.95 17.87
C SER A 5 5.72 -11.40 17.01
N ASN A 6 5.19 -12.22 16.10
CA ASN A 6 4.07 -11.87 15.24
C ASN A 6 3.25 -13.11 14.84
N VAL A 7 1.98 -12.90 14.50
CA VAL A 7 1.07 -13.94 13.99
C VAL A 7 0.81 -13.82 12.48
N CYS A 8 1.63 -13.03 11.79
CA CYS A 8 1.48 -12.69 10.38
C CYS A 8 2.32 -13.64 9.50
N GLU A 9 1.70 -14.23 8.49
CA GLU A 9 2.34 -15.22 7.63
C GLU A 9 2.00 -14.98 6.16
N LYS A 10 2.76 -15.61 5.26
CA LYS A 10 2.39 -15.63 3.84
C LYS A 10 1.03 -16.32 3.69
N GLY A 11 0.13 -15.73 2.90
CA GLY A 11 -1.25 -16.23 2.73
C GLY A 11 -2.26 -15.59 3.70
N CYS A 12 -1.80 -14.79 4.67
CA CYS A 12 -2.68 -13.86 5.38
C CYS A 12 -2.81 -12.56 4.58
N PHE A 13 -4.04 -12.11 4.31
CA PHE A 13 -4.34 -10.96 3.44
C PHE A 13 -5.34 -9.97 4.05
N TYR A 14 -5.66 -10.07 5.33
CA TYR A 14 -6.64 -9.19 5.97
C TYR A 14 -6.25 -7.70 5.92
N CYS A 15 -4.95 -7.38 6.06
CA CYS A 15 -4.45 -6.02 5.89
C CYS A 15 -4.34 -5.57 4.42
N CYS A 16 -4.53 -6.46 3.44
CA CYS A 16 -4.49 -6.12 2.02
C CYS A 16 -5.74 -5.36 1.55
N TYR A 17 -6.56 -4.84 2.45
CA TYR A 17 -7.66 -3.90 2.18
C TYR A 17 -7.37 -2.51 2.72
N GLN A 18 -6.19 -2.29 3.32
CA GLN A 18 -5.75 -0.96 3.73
C GLN A 18 -5.31 -0.16 2.50
N PRO A 19 -5.61 1.16 2.44
CA PRO A 19 -4.89 2.04 1.53
C PRO A 19 -3.40 2.01 1.88
N ILE A 20 -2.57 1.67 0.91
CA ILE A 20 -1.13 1.53 1.10
C ILE A 20 -0.44 2.74 0.49
N GLU A 21 0.35 3.45 1.29
CA GLU A 21 1.35 4.37 0.78
C GLU A 21 2.64 3.65 0.37
N LEU A 22 3.31 4.19 -0.64
CA LEU A 22 4.62 3.76 -1.12
C LEU A 22 5.60 4.92 -0.98
N LEU A 23 6.78 4.70 -0.41
CA LEU A 23 7.87 5.66 -0.54
C LEU A 23 8.32 5.68 -2.00
N LYS A 24 8.48 6.85 -2.62
CA LYS A 24 8.86 6.93 -4.04
C LYS A 24 10.18 6.19 -4.35
N ILE A 25 11.12 6.15 -3.41
CA ILE A 25 12.38 5.38 -3.56
C ILE A 25 12.14 3.87 -3.69
N GLU A 26 11.07 3.32 -3.11
CA GLU A 26 10.72 1.89 -3.21
C GLU A 26 10.14 1.52 -4.57
N LYS A 27 9.68 2.50 -5.34
CA LYS A 27 9.08 2.29 -6.66
C LYS A 27 10.03 1.54 -7.59
N VAL A 28 11.34 1.79 -7.54
CA VAL A 28 12.31 1.10 -8.39
C VAL A 28 12.38 -0.39 -8.08
N ILE A 29 12.34 -0.77 -6.80
CA ILE A 29 12.37 -2.17 -6.34
C ILE A 29 11.08 -2.87 -6.76
N LEU A 30 9.93 -2.22 -6.55
CA LEU A 30 8.64 -2.76 -6.95
C LEU A 30 8.56 -2.91 -8.48
N ALA A 31 9.04 -1.92 -9.24
CA ALA A 31 9.07 -1.94 -10.69
C ALA A 31 9.94 -3.08 -11.23
N ASP A 32 11.14 -3.26 -10.67
CA ASP A 32 12.04 -4.35 -11.05
C ASP A 32 11.40 -5.71 -10.80
N PHE A 33 10.80 -5.91 -9.62
CA PHE A 33 10.12 -7.16 -9.30
C PHE A 33 8.94 -7.43 -10.23
N ILE A 34 8.10 -6.43 -10.48
CA ILE A 34 6.96 -6.56 -11.41
C ILE A 34 7.48 -6.92 -12.81
N LYS A 35 8.51 -6.24 -13.31
CA LYS A 35 9.03 -6.48 -14.67
C LYS A 35 9.66 -7.87 -14.80
N THR A 36 10.48 -8.27 -13.83
CA THR A 36 11.37 -9.44 -13.94
C THR A 36 10.82 -10.72 -13.31
N LYS A 37 9.86 -10.63 -12.38
CA LYS A 37 9.35 -11.79 -11.61
C LYS A 37 7.85 -12.05 -11.76
N LEU A 38 7.03 -11.07 -12.14
CA LEU A 38 5.61 -11.31 -12.38
C LEU A 38 5.36 -11.82 -13.80
N GLU A 39 4.51 -12.82 -13.89
CA GLU A 39 3.98 -13.34 -15.16
C GLU A 39 3.07 -12.31 -15.82
N ASN A 40 2.95 -12.37 -17.15
CA ASN A 40 2.16 -11.40 -17.91
C ASN A 40 0.67 -11.46 -17.56
N GLU A 41 0.11 -12.65 -17.36
CA GLU A 41 -1.27 -12.82 -16.91
C GLU A 41 -1.52 -12.14 -15.55
N THR A 42 -0.59 -12.30 -14.60
CA THR A 42 -0.66 -11.62 -13.31
C THR A 42 -0.58 -10.09 -13.48
N LYS A 43 0.28 -9.59 -14.38
CA LYS A 43 0.37 -8.15 -14.66
C LYS A 43 -0.94 -7.59 -15.20
N ASP A 44 -1.63 -8.33 -16.06
CA ASP A 44 -2.89 -7.88 -16.65
C ASP A 44 -4.01 -7.83 -15.60
N ILE A 45 -4.10 -8.84 -14.72
CA ILE A 45 -5.00 -8.79 -13.55
C ILE A 45 -4.69 -7.59 -12.65
N VAL A 46 -3.40 -7.33 -12.36
CA VAL A 46 -3.00 -6.18 -11.55
C VAL A 46 -3.41 -4.87 -12.23
N LYS A 47 -3.24 -4.72 -13.55
CA LYS A 47 -3.67 -3.51 -14.27
C LYS A 47 -5.16 -3.26 -14.11
N GLU A 48 -5.99 -4.28 -14.30
CA GLU A 48 -7.44 -4.18 -14.11
C GLU A 48 -7.78 -3.78 -12.67
N ASN A 49 -7.12 -4.39 -11.69
CA ASN A 49 -7.35 -4.06 -10.28
C ASN A 49 -6.90 -2.64 -9.93
N VAL A 50 -5.80 -2.14 -10.53
CA VAL A 50 -5.35 -0.75 -10.36
C VAL A 50 -6.40 0.21 -10.91
N ILE A 51 -6.95 -0.06 -12.10
CA ILE A 51 -8.00 0.78 -12.69
C ILE A 51 -9.21 0.84 -11.75
N LYS A 52 -9.72 -0.32 -11.30
CA LYS A 52 -10.87 -0.37 -10.38
C LYS A 52 -10.58 0.35 -9.06
N TRP A 53 -9.35 0.25 -8.55
CA TRP A 53 -8.95 0.96 -7.33
C TRP A 53 -8.94 2.48 -7.54
N LEU A 54 -8.42 2.94 -8.68
CA LEU A 54 -8.39 4.36 -9.02
C LEU A 54 -9.80 4.91 -9.26
N ASP A 55 -10.69 4.14 -9.88
CA ASP A 55 -12.10 4.52 -10.04
C ASP A 55 -12.77 4.67 -8.67
N TYR A 56 -12.57 3.70 -7.77
CA TYR A 56 -13.05 3.77 -6.40
C TYR A 56 -12.44 4.97 -5.64
N PHE A 57 -11.16 5.25 -5.81
CA PHE A 57 -10.51 6.43 -5.23
C PHE A 57 -11.13 7.73 -5.72
N ASP A 58 -11.38 7.85 -7.03
CA ASP A 58 -11.96 9.06 -7.61
C ASP A 58 -13.42 9.27 -7.16
N GLU A 59 -14.21 8.20 -7.04
CA GLU A 59 -15.60 8.25 -6.53
C GLU A 59 -15.68 8.65 -5.05
N ASN A 60 -14.62 8.38 -4.27
CA ASN A 60 -14.61 8.57 -2.82
C ASN A 60 -13.77 9.76 -2.36
N THR A 61 -13.24 10.56 -3.29
CA THR A 61 -12.49 11.80 -3.03
C THR A 61 -13.15 12.98 -3.75
N SER A 62 -12.88 14.20 -3.27
CA SER A 62 -13.35 15.44 -3.88
C SER A 62 -12.81 15.61 -5.30
N ASN A 63 -13.40 16.53 -6.05
CA ASN A 63 -12.91 16.92 -7.38
C ASN A 63 -11.97 18.13 -7.32
N ASP A 64 -11.56 18.55 -6.11
CA ASP A 64 -10.69 19.71 -5.91
C ASP A 64 -9.23 19.30 -6.15
N GLU A 65 -8.68 19.66 -7.31
CA GLU A 65 -7.32 19.28 -7.67
C GLU A 65 -6.30 20.43 -7.46
N PRO A 66 -5.13 20.15 -6.85
CA PRO A 66 -4.69 18.86 -6.32
C PRO A 66 -5.30 18.53 -4.94
N LEU A 67 -5.64 17.25 -4.73
CA LEU A 67 -6.11 16.70 -3.45
C LEU A 67 -5.08 16.96 -2.34
N SER A 68 -5.57 17.22 -1.13
CA SER A 68 -4.71 17.35 0.05
C SER A 68 -4.17 16.01 0.54
N ASP A 69 -3.05 16.03 1.26
CA ASP A 69 -2.49 14.84 1.91
C ASP A 69 -3.48 14.23 2.92
N GLN A 70 -4.20 15.09 3.64
CA GLN A 70 -5.25 14.69 4.58
C GLN A 70 -6.31 13.84 3.86
N GLU A 71 -6.80 14.35 2.73
CA GLU A 71 -7.84 13.67 1.98
C GLU A 71 -7.35 12.35 1.35
N ALA A 72 -6.21 12.39 0.67
CA ALA A 72 -5.69 11.25 -0.10
C ALA A 72 -5.24 10.08 0.78
N PHE A 73 -4.76 10.33 2.00
CA PHE A 73 -4.19 9.29 2.87
C PHE A 73 -5.02 8.99 4.12
N TYR A 74 -5.57 10.00 4.78
CA TYR A 74 -6.27 9.82 6.06
C TYR A 74 -7.78 9.68 5.85
N ASP A 75 -8.42 10.63 5.18
CA ASP A 75 -9.88 10.61 5.00
C ASP A 75 -10.29 9.44 4.09
N PHE A 76 -9.51 9.18 3.04
CA PHE A 76 -9.73 8.02 2.17
C PHE A 76 -9.62 6.69 2.93
N ARG A 77 -8.72 6.58 3.92
CA ARG A 77 -8.65 5.40 4.78
C ARG A 77 -9.94 5.17 5.56
N TYR A 78 -10.49 6.21 6.17
CA TYR A 78 -11.76 6.09 6.90
C TYR A 78 -12.93 5.73 5.96
N ARG A 79 -12.94 6.24 4.73
CA ARG A 79 -13.96 5.86 3.72
C ARG A 79 -13.85 4.39 3.32
N ALA A 80 -12.62 3.88 3.19
CA ALA A 80 -12.36 2.46 2.92
C ALA A 80 -12.84 1.53 4.06
N GLU A 81 -13.07 2.01 5.29
CA GLU A 81 -13.66 1.19 6.37
C GLU A 81 -15.08 0.73 6.02
N ASN A 82 -15.84 1.59 5.34
CA ASN A 82 -17.24 1.33 5.01
C ASN A 82 -17.40 0.44 3.77
N ILE A 83 -16.40 0.43 2.88
CA ILE A 83 -16.37 -0.41 1.67
C ILE A 83 -14.92 -0.90 1.49
N PRO A 84 -14.52 -1.99 2.15
CA PRO A 84 -13.14 -2.46 2.09
C PRO A 84 -12.78 -2.88 0.67
N PHE A 85 -12.01 -2.04 -0.01
CA PHE A 85 -11.58 -2.27 -1.38
C PHE A 85 -10.18 -2.90 -1.41
N PRO A 86 -9.98 -4.04 -2.11
CA PRO A 86 -8.73 -4.78 -2.06
C PRO A 86 -7.57 -4.01 -2.71
N CYS A 87 -6.38 -4.22 -2.17
CA CYS A 87 -5.12 -3.80 -2.78
C CYS A 87 -4.98 -4.39 -4.19
N PRO A 88 -4.53 -3.62 -5.20
CA PRO A 88 -4.42 -4.14 -6.57
C PRO A 88 -3.52 -5.36 -6.75
N LEU A 89 -2.61 -5.59 -5.81
CA LEU A 89 -1.65 -6.70 -5.82
C LEU A 89 -2.17 -7.96 -5.11
N LEU A 90 -3.37 -7.93 -4.52
CA LEU A 90 -4.01 -9.09 -3.91
C LEU A 90 -4.65 -9.96 -4.99
N ILE A 91 -4.12 -11.17 -5.20
CA ILE A 91 -4.61 -12.12 -6.19
C ILE A 91 -4.81 -13.47 -5.50
N ASN A 92 -6.02 -14.01 -5.58
CA ASN A 92 -6.38 -15.31 -4.98
C ASN A 92 -6.00 -15.45 -3.50
N GLY A 93 -6.14 -14.37 -2.71
CA GLY A 93 -5.78 -14.36 -1.28
C GLY A 93 -4.28 -14.24 -1.00
N GLU A 94 -3.44 -14.03 -2.01
CA GLU A 94 -2.00 -13.80 -1.82
C GLU A 94 -1.53 -12.47 -2.42
N CYS A 95 -0.54 -11.87 -1.77
CA CYS A 95 0.16 -10.72 -2.36
C CYS A 95 1.08 -11.21 -3.48
N SER A 96 0.77 -10.83 -4.72
CA SER A 96 1.55 -11.16 -5.93
C SER A 96 3.00 -10.66 -5.88
N VAL A 97 3.29 -9.68 -5.04
CA VAL A 97 4.64 -9.12 -4.81
C VAL A 97 5.15 -9.37 -3.39
N TYR A 98 4.74 -10.44 -2.72
CA TYR A 98 5.05 -10.69 -1.29
C TYR A 98 6.53 -10.42 -0.91
N LYS A 99 7.47 -10.78 -1.79
CA LYS A 99 8.91 -10.58 -1.60
C LYS A 99 9.39 -9.14 -1.80
N ALA A 100 8.69 -8.34 -2.59
CA ALA A 100 8.96 -6.92 -2.87
C ALA A 100 7.93 -5.97 -2.23
N ARG A 101 7.27 -6.43 -1.15
CA ARG A 101 6.29 -5.61 -0.41
C ARG A 101 6.91 -4.28 0.05
N PRO A 102 6.18 -3.15 -0.11
CA PRO A 102 6.57 -1.84 0.41
C PRO A 102 6.86 -1.87 1.91
N LEU A 103 7.59 -0.87 2.40
CA LEU A 103 8.01 -0.72 3.78
C LEU A 103 6.79 -0.79 4.70
N THR A 104 5.74 -0.02 4.39
CA THR A 104 4.48 -0.02 5.16
C THR A 104 3.91 -1.42 5.32
N CYS A 105 3.87 -2.23 4.25
CA CYS A 105 3.39 -3.61 4.34
C CYS A 105 4.39 -4.57 4.99
N ARG A 106 5.69 -4.31 4.88
CA ARG A 106 6.77 -5.18 5.37
C ARG A 106 6.93 -5.09 6.88
N VAL A 107 6.77 -3.88 7.43
CA VAL A 107 6.87 -3.63 8.87
C VAL A 107 5.54 -3.76 9.59
N HIS A 108 4.41 -3.77 8.87
CA HIS A 108 3.10 -4.01 9.45
C HIS A 108 2.94 -5.47 9.89
N PHE A 109 2.76 -5.66 11.19
CA PHE A 109 2.38 -6.95 11.77
C PHE A 109 1.60 -6.75 13.07
N VAL A 110 0.85 -7.76 13.49
CA VAL A 110 0.22 -7.86 14.81
C VAL A 110 0.80 -9.07 15.56
N ASN A 111 0.75 -9.02 16.90
CA ASN A 111 1.34 -10.04 17.77
C ASN A 111 0.32 -10.89 18.53
N ASP A 112 -0.97 -10.63 18.34
CA ASP A 112 -2.05 -11.25 19.12
C ASP A 112 -2.92 -12.24 18.33
N SER A 113 -3.65 -11.81 17.31
CA SER A 113 -4.59 -12.66 16.59
C SER A 113 -4.93 -12.18 15.19
N LYS A 114 -4.71 -13.04 14.19
CA LYS A 114 -5.14 -12.80 12.80
C LYS A 114 -6.66 -12.67 12.64
N LYS A 115 -7.46 -13.28 13.52
CA LYS A 115 -8.92 -13.19 13.49
C LYS A 115 -9.44 -11.79 13.81
N LEU A 116 -8.66 -10.98 14.52
CA LEU A 116 -9.04 -9.58 14.77
C LEU A 116 -8.85 -8.73 13.53
N CYS A 117 -7.84 -9.00 12.70
CA CYS A 117 -7.67 -8.35 11.40
C CYS A 117 -8.79 -8.73 10.40
N GLU A 118 -9.37 -9.92 10.53
CA GLU A 118 -10.53 -10.32 9.73
C GLU A 118 -11.76 -9.46 10.04
N LYS A 119 -11.97 -9.15 11.33
CA LYS A 119 -13.07 -8.31 11.80
C LYS A 119 -12.83 -6.84 11.53
N ASP A 120 -11.58 -6.41 11.60
CA ASP A 120 -11.13 -5.05 11.34
C ASP A 120 -9.96 -5.09 10.35
N LYS A 121 -10.29 -4.93 9.07
CA LYS A 121 -9.30 -4.98 7.98
C LYS A 121 -8.37 -3.76 7.98
N LEU A 122 -8.79 -2.66 8.61
CA LEU A 122 -8.00 -1.44 8.76
C LEU A 122 -7.30 -1.35 10.11
N ARG A 123 -7.26 -2.46 10.85
CA ARG A 123 -6.58 -2.55 12.13
C ARG A 123 -5.13 -2.12 12.03
N ASP A 124 -4.70 -1.31 12.99
CA ASP A 124 -3.32 -0.92 13.12
C ASP A 124 -2.42 -2.09 13.53
N GLY A 125 -1.14 -1.97 13.16
CA GLY A 125 -0.12 -2.93 13.57
C GLY A 125 0.16 -2.84 15.08
N ALA A 126 0.92 -3.81 15.59
CA ALA A 126 1.43 -3.76 16.95
C ALA A 126 2.29 -2.49 17.17
N PRO A 127 2.40 -1.97 18.41
CA PRO A 127 3.26 -0.81 18.70
C PRO A 127 4.70 -0.98 18.22
N THR A 128 5.24 -2.21 18.27
CA THR A 128 6.57 -2.54 17.75
C THR A 128 6.68 -2.39 16.22
N SER A 129 5.61 -2.70 15.48
CA SER A 129 5.52 -2.47 14.03
C SER A 129 5.64 -0.97 13.72
N PHE A 130 4.90 -0.12 14.46
CA PHE A 130 5.00 1.33 14.32
C PHE A 130 6.41 1.83 14.63
N ASN A 131 7.02 1.39 15.72
CA ASN A 131 8.37 1.79 16.12
C ASN A 131 9.43 1.42 15.07
N TYR A 132 9.33 0.24 14.44
CA TYR A 132 10.24 -0.12 13.36
C TYR A 132 10.04 0.74 12.13
N ARG A 133 8.79 1.05 11.75
CA ARG A 133 8.53 1.98 10.64
C ARG A 133 9.16 3.34 10.91
N MET A 134 8.94 3.88 12.11
CA MET A 134 9.47 5.20 12.49
C MET A 134 10.99 5.21 12.45
N ARG A 135 11.65 4.19 13.02
CA ARG A 135 13.12 4.09 12.96
C ARG A 135 13.66 4.07 11.54
N VAL A 136 13.04 3.31 10.63
CA VAL A 136 13.47 3.27 9.22
C VAL A 136 13.28 4.63 8.55
N VAL A 137 12.12 5.26 8.76
CA VAL A 137 11.81 6.57 8.19
C VAL A 137 12.77 7.64 8.71
N GLU A 138 13.04 7.68 10.01
CA GLU A 138 13.99 8.60 10.63
C GLU A 138 15.40 8.42 10.06
N GLU A 139 15.89 7.17 9.97
CA GLU A 139 17.20 6.86 9.41
C GLU A 139 17.32 7.34 7.96
N LEU A 140 16.30 7.06 7.13
CA LEU A 140 16.31 7.47 5.72
C LEU A 140 16.24 8.99 5.56
N LYS A 141 15.43 9.67 6.39
CA LYS A 141 15.31 11.14 6.36
C LYS A 141 16.61 11.88 6.63
N THR A 142 17.55 11.27 7.36
CA THR A 142 18.86 11.90 7.60
C THR A 142 19.65 12.12 6.32
N ASN A 143 19.38 11.35 5.26
CA ASN A 143 20.16 11.37 4.02
C ASN A 143 19.35 11.80 2.79
N MET A 144 18.02 11.88 2.88
CA MET A 144 17.17 12.22 1.73
C MET A 144 15.78 12.72 2.14
N GLU A 145 15.16 13.51 1.26
CA GLU A 145 13.72 13.82 1.36
C GLU A 145 12.90 12.58 0.98
N LEU A 146 11.95 12.21 1.84
CA LEU A 146 11.07 11.07 1.62
C LEU A 146 9.72 11.53 1.14
N GLU A 147 9.41 11.22 -0.11
CA GLU A 147 8.11 11.45 -0.72
C GLU A 147 7.29 10.17 -0.69
N ILE A 148 5.98 10.30 -0.44
CA ILE A 148 5.02 9.20 -0.53
C ILE A 148 4.06 9.39 -1.70
N THR A 149 3.47 8.29 -2.14
CA THR A 149 2.38 8.25 -3.11
C THR A 149 1.49 7.05 -2.81
N PRO A 150 0.19 7.06 -3.13
CA PRO A 150 -0.62 5.86 -3.06
C PRO A 150 -0.01 4.75 -3.92
N LEU A 151 -0.02 3.51 -3.43
CA LEU A 151 0.52 2.36 -4.14
C LEU A 151 -0.09 2.22 -5.54
N ALA A 152 -1.39 2.45 -5.70
CA ALA A 152 -2.08 2.36 -6.98
C ALA A 152 -1.55 3.36 -8.02
N TYR A 153 -1.16 4.57 -7.60
CA TYR A 153 -0.56 5.57 -8.48
C TYR A 153 0.80 5.09 -8.99
N ALA A 154 1.64 4.59 -8.09
CA ALA A 154 2.92 4.03 -8.47
C ALA A 154 2.78 2.81 -9.40
N LEU A 155 1.79 1.95 -9.15
CA LEU A 155 1.50 0.80 -10.01
C LEU A 155 1.02 1.21 -11.41
N ALA A 156 0.16 2.22 -11.51
CA ALA A 156 -0.29 2.76 -12.78
C ALA A 156 0.89 3.23 -13.64
N GLU A 157 1.84 3.93 -13.02
CA GLU A 157 3.08 4.35 -13.68
C GLU A 157 3.99 3.16 -14.06
N ILE A 158 4.15 2.18 -13.17
CA ILE A 158 5.00 0.99 -13.43
C ILE A 158 4.45 0.15 -14.60
N LEU A 159 3.13 0.02 -14.67
CA LEU A 159 2.43 -0.83 -15.64
C LEU A 159 2.02 -0.06 -16.92
N ASN A 160 2.36 1.22 -17.02
CA ASN A 160 2.01 2.12 -18.13
C ASN A 160 0.50 2.16 -18.40
N ILE A 161 -0.31 2.29 -17.35
CA ILE A 161 -1.77 2.39 -17.48
C ILE A 161 -2.12 3.77 -18.03
N ASN A 162 -2.77 3.80 -19.20
CA ASN A 162 -3.21 5.03 -19.85
C ASN A 162 -4.56 5.50 -19.25
N ARG A 163 -4.50 6.10 -18.07
CA ARG A 163 -5.64 6.66 -17.34
C ARG A 163 -5.22 7.98 -16.70
N THR A 164 -6.07 9.01 -16.81
CA THR A 164 -5.87 10.25 -16.04
C THR A 164 -6.12 9.96 -14.56
N MET A 165 -5.19 10.37 -13.69
CA MET A 165 -5.31 10.25 -12.23
C MET A 165 -5.47 11.65 -11.64
N LYS A 166 -6.33 11.79 -10.62
CA LYS A 166 -6.44 13.04 -9.84
C LYS A 166 -5.06 13.42 -9.30
N LYS A 167 -4.68 14.69 -9.39
CA LYS A 167 -3.43 15.17 -8.80
C LYS A 167 -3.53 15.16 -7.28
N ILE A 168 -2.51 14.67 -6.61
CA ILE A 168 -2.35 14.75 -5.15
C ILE A 168 -1.20 15.72 -4.90
N ARG A 169 -1.34 16.59 -3.89
CA ARG A 169 -0.24 17.45 -3.45
C ARG A 169 0.98 16.60 -3.11
N LYS A 170 2.17 17.16 -3.31
CA LYS A 170 3.41 16.48 -2.98
C LYS A 170 3.43 16.23 -1.47
N SER A 171 3.29 14.98 -1.05
CA SER A 171 3.33 14.59 0.34
C SER A 171 4.71 14.06 0.70
N THR A 172 5.27 14.58 1.78
CA THR A 172 6.55 14.13 2.35
C THR A 172 6.31 13.54 3.73
N LEU A 173 7.07 12.50 4.09
CA LEU A 173 7.03 11.97 5.45
C LEU A 173 7.80 12.86 6.40
#